data_AF-A0A9K3JLQ9-F1
#
_entry.id   AF-A0A9K3JLQ9-F1
#
_cell.length_a   1.000
_cell.length_b   1.000
_cell.length_c   1.000
_cell.angle_alpha   90.00
_cell.angle_beta   90.00
_cell.angle_gamma   90.00
#
_symmetry.space_group_name_H-M   'P 1'
#
loop_
_entity.id
_entity.type
_entity.pdbx_description
1 polymer ?
#
loop_
_entity_poly.entity_id
_entity_poly.type
_entity_poly.pdbx_seq_one_letter_code
_entity_poly.pdbx_strand_id
1 'polypeptide(L)'
;MAFFSSRGPSFTSPGILKPDIIGPGVDILAAWPVSIDNETRTKATFFVSHGTSMSCPHLAGIAALLKSAHPEWSPDAIKSAIMTTASQVNRHGEPIVDERALPADVFAMGSGHANPPKAHEPGLVFYIQPDDYIPYLCGLGYTPKQIEMIIRKKASCSKTIPEAQLNYPSLAVSLKRGDRKSYLKVIIPTHP
;
A
#
# COMPACT_ATOMS: atom_id res chain seq x y z
N MET A 1 2.62 9.81 13.15
CA MET A 1 3.13 9.66 11.77
C MET A 1 4.36 10.52 11.62
N ALA A 2 5.31 10.14 10.78
CA ALA A 2 6.47 10.99 10.52
C ALA A 2 6.07 12.23 9.71
N PHE A 3 6.62 13.40 10.05
CA PHE A 3 6.34 14.67 9.36
C PHE A 3 6.80 14.67 7.89
N PHE A 4 7.86 13.91 7.58
CA PHE A 4 8.41 13.80 6.23
C PHE A 4 7.69 12.77 5.36
N SER A 5 6.75 12.00 5.92
CA SER A 5 6.01 10.98 5.15
C SER A 5 5.07 11.66 4.17
N SER A 6 5.29 11.47 2.87
CA SER A 6 4.41 12.00 1.82
C SER A 6 2.95 11.62 2.06
N ARG A 7 2.04 12.53 1.70
CA ARG A 7 0.60 12.40 1.85
C ARG A 7 -0.07 12.24 0.49
N GLY A 8 -1.21 11.55 0.47
CA GLY A 8 -2.10 11.54 -0.68
C GLY A 8 -2.88 12.86 -0.85
N PRO A 9 -3.79 12.92 -1.84
CA PRO A 9 -4.14 11.85 -2.77
C PRO A 9 -3.08 11.61 -3.85
N SER A 10 -3.19 10.50 -4.57
CA SER A 10 -2.39 10.27 -5.78
C SER A 10 -2.95 11.10 -6.94
N PHE A 11 -2.14 11.98 -7.52
CA PHE A 11 -2.52 12.71 -8.74
C PHE A 11 -2.46 11.85 -10.00
N THR A 12 -1.70 10.76 -9.98
CA THR A 12 -1.58 9.83 -11.13
C THR A 12 -2.70 8.80 -11.17
N SER A 13 -3.37 8.55 -10.04
CA SER A 13 -4.44 7.58 -9.93
C SER A 13 -5.49 8.01 -8.91
N PRO A 14 -6.31 9.04 -9.21
CA PRO A 14 -7.16 9.70 -8.23
C PRO A 14 -8.24 8.79 -7.60
N GLY A 15 -8.72 7.77 -8.34
CA GLY A 15 -9.63 6.75 -7.82
C GLY A 15 -9.03 5.71 -6.88
N ILE A 16 -7.69 5.71 -6.68
CA ILE A 16 -7.00 4.84 -5.73
C ILE A 16 -6.43 5.68 -4.58
N LEU A 17 -6.82 5.32 -3.36
CA LEU A 17 -6.32 5.95 -2.15
C LEU A 17 -4.83 5.64 -1.94
N LYS A 18 -4.03 6.67 -1.63
CA LYS A 18 -2.60 6.55 -1.28
C LYS A 18 -2.25 7.36 -0.03
N PRO A 19 -1.27 6.91 0.80
CA PRO A 19 -0.56 5.63 0.69
C PRO A 19 -1.47 4.41 0.98
N ASP A 20 -1.00 3.20 0.74
CA ASP A 20 -1.81 1.98 0.97
C ASP A 20 -1.83 1.55 2.44
N ILE A 21 -0.67 1.65 3.10
CA ILE A 21 -0.37 1.05 4.40
C ILE A 21 0.82 1.78 5.02
N ILE A 22 0.96 1.76 6.35
CA ILE A 22 2.14 2.26 7.07
C ILE A 22 2.88 1.13 7.78
N GLY A 23 4.18 1.33 7.97
CA GLY A 23 5.03 0.48 8.80
C GLY A 23 6.19 1.28 9.41
N PRO A 24 7.02 0.65 10.27
CA PRO A 24 8.10 1.33 10.99
C PRO A 24 9.13 1.94 10.04
N GLY A 25 9.39 3.24 10.17
CA GLY A 25 10.35 3.95 9.31
C GLY A 25 11.05 5.12 9.99
N VAL A 26 10.95 5.24 11.31
CA VAL A 26 11.65 6.25 12.11
C VAL A 26 12.56 5.52 13.07
N ASP A 27 13.81 5.99 13.18
CA ASP A 27 14.85 5.43 14.06
C ASP A 27 15.03 3.91 13.93
N ILE A 28 15.16 3.45 12.69
CA ILE A 28 15.39 2.05 12.35
C ILE A 28 16.89 1.78 12.35
N LEU A 29 17.33 0.87 13.23
CA LEU A 29 18.68 0.32 13.24
C LEU A 29 18.82 -0.75 12.15
N ALA A 30 19.78 -0.58 11.24
CA ALA A 30 20.07 -1.55 10.19
C ALA A 30 21.59 -1.65 9.94
N ALA A 31 22.00 -2.69 9.20
CA ALA A 31 23.40 -2.86 8.82
C ALA A 31 23.89 -1.67 7.97
N TRP A 32 25.14 -1.29 8.17
CA TRP A 32 25.82 -0.21 7.45
C TRP A 32 27.21 -0.67 7.02
N PRO A 33 27.67 -0.35 5.80
CA PRO A 33 28.90 -0.92 5.24
C PRO A 33 30.19 -0.57 6.01
N VAL A 34 30.17 0.52 6.79
CA VAL A 34 31.32 1.00 7.56
C VAL A 34 30.89 1.41 8.96
N SER A 35 31.83 1.44 9.91
CA SER A 35 31.58 2.08 11.21
C SER A 35 31.40 3.57 10.99
N ILE A 36 30.34 4.13 11.57
CA ILE A 36 30.10 5.59 11.62
C ILE A 36 30.56 6.15 12.97
N ASP A 37 30.85 5.28 13.94
CA ASP A 37 31.43 5.68 15.22
C ASP A 37 32.86 6.20 14.98
N ASN A 38 33.06 7.50 15.26
CA ASN A 38 34.37 8.15 15.24
C ASN A 38 35.19 7.82 16.51
N GLU A 39 34.58 7.21 17.53
CA GLU A 39 35.26 6.85 18.77
C GLU A 39 35.76 5.41 18.78
N THR A 40 36.93 5.23 19.37
CA THR A 40 37.82 4.06 19.25
C THR A 40 37.34 2.79 19.95
N ARG A 41 36.10 2.74 20.43
CA ARG A 41 35.61 1.62 21.27
C ARG A 41 34.71 0.63 20.53
N THR A 42 34.01 1.02 19.46
CA THR A 42 33.16 0.09 18.71
C THR A 42 33.29 0.25 17.20
N LYS A 43 33.55 -0.86 16.49
CA LYS A 43 33.50 -0.91 15.02
C LYS A 43 32.11 -1.36 14.56
N ALA A 44 31.06 -0.75 15.11
CA ALA A 44 29.70 -1.18 14.84
C ALA A 44 29.32 -0.87 13.38
N THR A 45 29.07 -1.90 12.58
CA THR A 45 28.61 -1.80 11.18
C THR A 45 27.09 -1.69 11.11
N PHE A 46 26.52 -0.81 11.95
CA PHE A 46 25.10 -0.55 12.02
C PHE A 46 24.85 0.96 12.11
N PHE A 47 23.72 1.41 11.58
CA PHE A 47 23.32 2.80 11.61
C PHE A 47 21.83 2.92 11.88
N VAL A 48 21.46 3.92 12.68
CA VAL A 48 20.06 4.30 12.90
C VAL A 48 19.68 5.36 11.87
N SER A 49 18.65 5.08 11.09
CA SER A 49 18.17 5.97 10.03
C SER A 49 16.65 6.01 9.97
N HIS A 50 16.09 7.00 9.27
CA HIS A 50 14.66 7.17 9.11
C HIS A 50 14.32 7.50 7.66
N GLY A 51 13.08 7.20 7.27
CA GLY A 51 12.56 7.44 5.94
C GLY A 51 11.51 6.39 5.55
N THR A 52 10.71 6.72 4.55
CA THR A 52 9.87 5.71 3.88
C THR A 52 10.71 4.59 3.27
N SER A 53 11.97 4.87 2.90
CA SER A 53 12.99 3.89 2.52
C SER A 53 13.25 2.84 3.60
N MET A 54 13.00 3.13 4.88
CA MET A 54 13.13 2.17 5.99
C MET A 54 11.82 1.45 6.30
N SER A 55 10.67 2.07 5.98
CA SER A 55 9.34 1.44 6.07
C SER A 55 9.10 0.40 4.97
N CYS A 56 9.52 0.70 3.74
CA CYS A 56 9.41 -0.18 2.59
C CYS A 56 9.96 -1.60 2.82
N PRO A 57 11.20 -1.81 3.31
CA PRO A 57 11.73 -3.16 3.55
C PRO A 57 10.99 -3.93 4.65
N HIS A 58 10.42 -3.26 5.65
CA HIS A 58 9.57 -3.94 6.64
C HIS A 58 8.31 -4.51 5.97
N LEU A 59 7.62 -3.71 5.16
CA LEU A 59 6.43 -4.15 4.44
C LEU A 59 6.75 -5.21 3.38
N ALA A 60 7.88 -5.10 2.69
CA ALA A 60 8.37 -6.10 1.75
C ALA A 60 8.67 -7.43 2.45
N GLY A 61 9.30 -7.40 3.64
CA GLY A 61 9.53 -8.58 4.47
C GLY A 61 8.23 -9.25 4.91
N ILE A 62 7.23 -8.47 5.32
CA ILE A 62 5.89 -9.00 5.64
C ILE A 62 5.26 -9.67 4.43
N ALA A 63 5.30 -9.02 3.26
CA ALA A 63 4.77 -9.58 2.02
C ALA A 63 5.50 -10.88 1.62
N ALA A 64 6.82 -10.95 1.80
CA ALA A 64 7.60 -12.15 1.54
C ALA A 64 7.25 -13.31 2.48
N LEU A 65 7.06 -13.03 3.78
CA LEU A 65 6.61 -14.03 4.76
C LEU A 65 5.21 -14.55 4.42
N LEU A 66 4.29 -13.67 4.04
CA LEU A 66 2.95 -14.08 3.59
C LEU A 66 3.02 -14.92 2.32
N LYS A 67 3.86 -14.55 1.34
CA LYS A 67 4.08 -15.36 0.14
C LYS A 67 4.68 -16.73 0.46
N SER A 68 5.55 -16.81 1.45
CA SER A 68 6.13 -18.08 1.91
C SER A 68 5.09 -18.96 2.59
N ALA A 69 4.18 -18.38 3.37
CA ALA A 69 3.13 -19.09 4.08
C ALA A 69 1.95 -19.48 3.16
N HIS A 70 1.68 -18.67 2.14
CA HIS A 70 0.62 -18.86 1.15
C HIS A 70 1.19 -18.76 -0.29
N PRO A 71 1.90 -19.81 -0.76
CA PRO A 71 2.61 -19.79 -2.04
C PRO A 71 1.73 -19.52 -3.27
N GLU A 72 0.43 -19.78 -3.18
CA GLU A 72 -0.56 -19.57 -4.23
C GLU A 72 -1.09 -18.13 -4.30
N TRP A 73 -0.95 -17.34 -3.23
CA TRP A 73 -1.49 -15.97 -3.21
C TRP A 73 -0.81 -15.10 -4.27
N SER A 74 -1.63 -14.36 -5.02
CA SER A 74 -1.15 -13.34 -5.94
C SER A 74 -0.58 -12.13 -5.18
N PRO A 75 0.22 -11.26 -5.83
CA PRO A 75 0.65 -10.01 -5.23
C PRO A 75 -0.51 -9.16 -4.71
N ASP A 76 -1.63 -9.11 -5.45
CA ASP A 76 -2.83 -8.38 -5.05
C ASP A 76 -3.54 -9.01 -3.84
N ALA A 77 -3.56 -10.35 -3.73
CA ALA A 77 -4.09 -11.03 -2.55
C ALA A 77 -3.26 -10.74 -1.29
N ILE A 78 -1.93 -10.81 -1.39
CA ILE A 78 -1.01 -10.45 -0.28
C ILE A 78 -1.21 -9.00 0.13
N LYS A 79 -1.27 -8.10 -0.85
CA LYS A 79 -1.53 -6.68 -0.60
C LYS A 79 -2.88 -6.48 0.09
N SER A 80 -3.93 -7.13 -0.40
CA SER A 80 -5.26 -7.07 0.20
C SER A 80 -5.23 -7.55 1.64
N ALA A 81 -4.56 -8.68 1.92
CA ALA A 81 -4.44 -9.22 3.26
C ALA A 81 -3.78 -8.22 4.20
N ILE A 82 -2.66 -7.60 3.79
CA ILE A 82 -1.96 -6.58 4.58
C ILE A 82 -2.83 -5.35 4.83
N MET A 83 -3.53 -4.85 3.79
CA MET A 83 -4.35 -3.63 3.89
C MET A 83 -5.58 -3.83 4.77
N THR A 84 -6.36 -4.89 4.51
CA THR A 84 -7.66 -5.13 5.19
C THR A 84 -7.53 -5.56 6.64
N THR A 85 -6.35 -6.02 7.06
CA THR A 85 -6.06 -6.44 8.44
C THR A 85 -5.24 -5.44 9.24
N ALA A 86 -4.93 -4.29 8.65
CA ALA A 86 -4.16 -3.22 9.27
C ALA A 86 -4.84 -2.67 10.54
N SER A 87 -4.03 -2.20 11.49
CA SER A 87 -4.50 -1.51 12.69
C SER A 87 -4.65 -0.01 12.44
N GLN A 88 -5.82 0.55 12.69
CA GLN A 88 -6.06 2.00 12.66
C GLN A 88 -5.77 2.68 14.01
N VAL A 89 -5.44 1.89 15.04
CA VAL A 89 -5.15 2.36 16.39
C VAL A 89 -3.71 2.05 16.79
N ASN A 90 -3.19 2.86 17.70
CA ASN A 90 -1.90 2.66 18.35
C ASN A 90 -1.98 1.50 19.37
N ARG A 91 -0.87 1.23 20.08
CA ARG A 91 -0.80 0.16 21.09
C ARG A 91 -1.71 0.38 22.31
N HIS A 92 -2.19 1.61 22.52
CA HIS A 92 -3.12 1.97 23.58
C HIS A 92 -4.59 1.92 23.13
N GLY A 93 -4.86 1.53 21.87
CA GLY A 93 -6.21 1.50 21.32
C GLY A 93 -6.73 2.88 20.89
N GLU A 94 -5.87 3.89 20.86
CA GLU A 94 -6.22 5.25 20.45
C GLU A 94 -5.94 5.46 18.96
N PRO A 95 -6.59 6.45 18.30
CA PRO A 95 -6.29 6.77 16.92
C PRO A 95 -4.80 7.03 16.69
N ILE A 96 -4.25 6.50 15.60
CA ILE A 96 -2.90 6.85 15.17
C ILE A 96 -2.88 8.35 14.86
N VAL A 97 -1.93 9.09 15.45
CA VAL A 97 -1.81 10.53 15.27
C VAL A 97 -0.75 10.91 14.23
N ASP A 98 -0.85 12.11 13.67
CA ASP A 98 0.14 12.75 12.82
C ASP A 98 1.20 13.52 13.63
N GLU A 99 2.10 14.22 12.94
CA GLU A 99 3.16 15.03 13.57
C GLU A 99 2.63 16.24 14.38
N ARG A 100 1.36 16.60 14.21
CA ARG A 100 0.67 17.67 14.95
C ARG A 100 -0.09 17.13 16.17
N ALA A 101 0.06 15.84 16.48
CA ALA A 101 -0.72 15.12 17.47
C ALA A 101 -2.24 15.11 17.19
N LEU A 102 -2.64 15.26 15.92
CA LEU A 102 -4.03 15.11 15.48
C LEU A 102 -4.24 13.72 14.88
N PRO A 103 -5.46 13.14 14.91
CA PRO A 103 -5.72 11.87 14.24
C PRO A 103 -5.28 11.89 12.77
N ALA A 104 -4.48 10.90 12.38
CA ALA A 104 -3.99 10.77 11.02
C ALA A 104 -5.13 10.37 10.09
N ASP A 105 -5.30 11.12 9.01
CA ASP A 105 -6.30 10.82 8.00
C ASP A 105 -5.85 9.67 7.07
N VAL A 106 -6.77 9.25 6.19
CA VAL A 106 -6.52 8.18 5.21
C VAL A 106 -5.45 8.55 4.18
N PHE A 107 -5.23 9.84 3.88
CA PHE A 107 -4.14 10.29 3.00
C PHE A 107 -2.79 10.33 3.70
N ALA A 108 -2.77 10.21 5.03
CA ALA A 108 -1.59 9.99 5.82
C ALA A 108 -1.26 8.51 6.00
N MET A 109 -2.24 7.70 6.44
CA MET A 109 -1.97 6.34 6.91
C MET A 109 -2.49 5.21 6.00
N GLY A 110 -3.26 5.53 4.96
CA GLY A 110 -3.92 4.53 4.14
C GLY A 110 -4.84 3.65 4.99
N SER A 111 -4.64 2.33 4.89
CA SER A 111 -5.42 1.36 5.66
C SER A 111 -5.05 1.32 7.15
N GLY A 112 -3.86 1.83 7.53
CA GLY A 112 -3.34 1.81 8.90
C GLY A 112 -1.99 1.10 9.02
N HIS A 113 -1.58 0.80 10.25
CA HIS A 113 -0.32 0.13 10.54
C HIS A 113 -0.41 -1.37 10.25
N ALA A 114 0.55 -1.89 9.48
CA ALA A 114 0.60 -3.31 9.14
C ALA A 114 0.54 -4.21 10.40
N ASN A 115 -0.24 -5.28 10.33
CA ASN A 115 -0.41 -6.28 11.37
C ASN A 115 -0.13 -7.68 10.79
N PRO A 116 1.14 -8.14 10.80
CA PRO A 116 1.52 -9.38 10.13
C PRO A 116 0.79 -10.63 10.64
N PRO A 117 0.59 -10.83 11.96
CA PRO A 117 -0.19 -11.96 12.46
C PRO A 117 -1.62 -12.00 11.92
N LYS A 118 -2.32 -10.86 11.86
CA LYS A 118 -3.67 -10.82 11.28
C LYS A 118 -3.67 -10.99 9.76
N ALA A 119 -2.66 -10.47 9.07
CA ALA A 119 -2.55 -10.59 7.61
C ALA A 119 -2.30 -12.04 7.15
N HIS A 120 -1.87 -12.93 8.04
CA HIS A 120 -1.75 -14.36 7.74
C HIS A 120 -3.10 -15.02 7.49
N GLU A 121 -4.16 -14.57 8.18
CA GLU A 121 -5.53 -15.12 8.07
C GLU A 121 -6.54 -13.98 7.89
N PRO A 122 -6.58 -13.33 6.71
CA PRO A 122 -7.45 -12.18 6.47
C PRO A 122 -8.91 -12.59 6.25
N GLY A 123 -9.18 -13.89 6.03
CA GLY A 123 -10.50 -14.45 5.71
C GLY A 123 -10.95 -14.16 4.29
N LEU A 124 -10.97 -12.88 3.89
CA LEU A 124 -11.38 -12.40 2.58
C LEU A 124 -10.29 -11.52 1.97
N VAL A 125 -10.12 -11.61 0.64
CA VAL A 125 -9.22 -10.75 -0.11
C VAL A 125 -9.89 -10.15 -1.35
N PHE A 126 -9.48 -8.95 -1.70
CA PHE A 126 -9.74 -8.34 -2.99
C PHE A 126 -8.74 -8.92 -4.00
N TYR A 127 -9.26 -9.40 -5.12
CA TYR A 127 -8.45 -9.98 -6.18
C TYR A 127 -8.47 -9.08 -7.42
N ILE A 128 -7.29 -8.80 -7.96
CA ILE A 128 -7.08 -8.07 -9.21
C ILE A 128 -6.24 -8.98 -10.11
N GLN A 129 -6.66 -9.16 -11.36
CA GLN A 129 -5.84 -9.87 -12.34
C GLN A 129 -4.85 -8.89 -12.98
N PRO A 130 -3.63 -9.34 -13.37
CA PRO A 130 -2.70 -8.50 -14.11
C PRO A 130 -3.32 -7.84 -15.35
N ASP A 131 -4.24 -8.53 -16.01
CA ASP A 131 -4.95 -8.04 -17.20
C ASP A 131 -5.98 -6.95 -16.89
N ASP A 132 -6.42 -6.78 -15.63
CA ASP A 132 -7.32 -5.69 -15.22
C ASP A 132 -6.62 -4.32 -15.21
N TYR A 133 -5.28 -4.29 -15.12
CA TYR A 133 -4.53 -3.04 -15.12
C TYR A 133 -4.53 -2.35 -16.51
N ILE A 134 -4.67 -3.10 -17.61
CA ILE A 134 -4.78 -2.51 -18.96
C ILE A 134 -6.08 -1.68 -19.12
N PRO A 135 -7.29 -2.24 -18.94
CA PRO A 135 -8.52 -1.47 -19.04
C PRO A 135 -8.61 -0.41 -17.93
N TYR A 136 -7.93 -0.59 -16.79
CA TYR A 136 -7.77 0.46 -15.78
C TYR A 136 -6.97 1.66 -16.29
N LEU A 137 -5.79 1.44 -16.86
CA LEU A 137 -4.98 2.51 -17.46
C LEU A 137 -5.73 3.20 -18.60
N CYS A 138 -6.47 2.44 -19.42
CA CYS A 138 -7.37 3.01 -20.43
C CYS A 138 -8.45 3.90 -19.79
N GLY A 139 -9.03 3.48 -18.66
CA GLY A 139 -10.03 4.26 -17.91
C GLY A 139 -9.48 5.54 -17.29
N LEU A 140 -8.17 5.59 -17.00
CA LEU A 140 -7.44 6.80 -16.59
C LEU A 140 -7.11 7.74 -17.76
N GLY A 141 -7.46 7.36 -19.00
CA GLY A 141 -7.21 8.18 -20.19
C GLY A 141 -5.84 7.98 -20.84
N TYR A 142 -5.09 6.93 -20.46
CA TYR A 142 -3.85 6.59 -21.14
C TYR A 142 -4.13 6.07 -22.55
N THR A 143 -3.37 6.55 -23.53
CA THR A 143 -3.41 6.04 -24.90
C THR A 143 -2.78 4.65 -25.00
N PRO A 144 -3.16 3.80 -25.97
CA PRO A 144 -2.53 2.50 -26.18
C PRO A 144 -1.00 2.57 -26.30
N LYS A 145 -0.46 3.58 -26.98
CA LYS A 145 0.99 3.81 -27.08
C LYS A 145 1.65 4.08 -25.72
N GLN A 146 1.00 4.84 -24.84
CA GLN A 146 1.51 5.06 -23.48
C GLN A 146 1.48 3.79 -22.65
N ILE A 147 0.41 3.00 -22.76
CA ILE A 147 0.30 1.72 -22.06
C ILE A 147 1.39 0.76 -22.57
N GLU A 148 1.62 0.67 -23.88
CA GLU A 148 2.69 -0.12 -24.49
C GLU A 148 4.08 0.24 -23.95
N MET A 149 4.34 1.54 -23.69
CA MET A 149 5.58 1.97 -23.05
C MET A 149 5.73 1.48 -21.61
N ILE A 150 4.61 1.36 -20.87
CA ILE A 150 4.58 0.91 -19.47
C ILE A 150 4.73 -0.62 -19.41
N ILE A 151 3.88 -1.37 -20.12
CA ILE A 151 3.78 -2.84 -20.00
C ILE A 151 4.71 -3.58 -20.97
N ARG A 152 5.34 -2.88 -21.92
CA ARG A 152 6.23 -3.42 -22.96
C ARG A 152 5.59 -4.51 -23.84
N LYS A 153 4.27 -4.44 -24.02
CA LYS A 153 3.44 -5.34 -24.84
C LYS A 153 2.32 -4.54 -25.50
N LYS A 154 1.81 -5.02 -26.64
CA LYS A 154 0.67 -4.39 -27.35
C LYS A 154 -0.53 -4.29 -26.43
N ALA A 155 -1.15 -3.11 -26.40
CA ALA A 155 -2.31 -2.83 -25.58
C ALA A 155 -3.50 -2.42 -26.44
N SER A 156 -4.72 -2.75 -25.99
CA SER A 156 -5.95 -2.34 -26.63
C SER A 156 -6.94 -1.86 -25.58
N CYS A 157 -7.56 -0.71 -25.82
CA CYS A 157 -8.58 -0.13 -24.95
C CYS A 157 -9.99 -0.49 -25.39
N SER A 158 -10.22 -1.76 -25.73
CA SER A 158 -11.56 -2.28 -26.06
C SER A 158 -12.49 -2.35 -24.83
N LYS A 159 -11.90 -2.42 -23.64
CA LYS A 159 -12.58 -2.33 -22.34
C LYS A 159 -11.95 -1.23 -21.51
N THR A 160 -12.73 -0.64 -20.60
CA THR A 160 -12.26 0.36 -19.64
C THR A 160 -12.79 0.05 -18.25
N ILE A 161 -11.97 0.29 -17.23
CA ILE A 161 -12.36 0.24 -15.82
C ILE A 161 -12.26 1.68 -15.27
N PRO A 162 -13.37 2.31 -14.85
CA PRO A 162 -13.33 3.63 -14.21
C PRO A 162 -12.46 3.64 -12.96
N GLU A 163 -11.89 4.80 -12.62
CA GLU A 163 -10.84 4.90 -11.60
C GLU A 163 -11.20 4.24 -10.26
N ALA A 164 -12.39 4.52 -9.72
CA ALA A 164 -12.82 3.98 -8.43
C ALA A 164 -13.30 2.51 -8.49
N GLN A 165 -13.40 1.93 -9.70
CA GLN A 165 -13.96 0.60 -9.94
C GLN A 165 -12.92 -0.51 -10.07
N LEU A 166 -11.62 -0.19 -10.15
CA LEU A 166 -10.59 -1.23 -9.97
C LEU A 166 -10.85 -1.92 -8.64
N ASN A 167 -10.73 -3.24 -8.58
CA ASN A 167 -11.08 -4.04 -7.40
C ASN A 167 -10.04 -3.93 -6.27
N TYR A 168 -9.66 -2.70 -5.92
CA TYR A 168 -8.65 -2.36 -4.94
C TYR A 168 -9.20 -2.45 -3.50
N PRO A 169 -8.38 -2.79 -2.49
CA PRO A 169 -8.78 -2.88 -1.08
C PRO A 169 -9.03 -1.52 -0.40
N SER A 170 -9.36 -0.48 -1.17
CA SER A 170 -9.75 0.83 -0.68
C SER A 170 -10.71 1.49 -1.67
N LEU A 171 -11.42 2.51 -1.19
CA LEU A 171 -12.41 3.27 -1.95
C LEU A 171 -12.10 4.76 -1.83
N ALA A 172 -11.83 5.41 -2.96
CA ALA A 172 -11.72 6.86 -3.06
C ALA A 172 -12.72 7.35 -4.12
N VAL A 173 -13.65 8.21 -3.71
CA VAL A 173 -14.70 8.73 -4.59
C VAL A 173 -14.89 10.22 -4.31
N SER A 174 -14.83 11.04 -5.35
CA SER A 174 -15.26 12.43 -5.29
C SER A 174 -16.75 12.53 -5.62
N LEU A 175 -17.51 13.18 -4.74
CA LEU A 175 -18.95 13.37 -4.86
C LEU A 175 -19.26 14.87 -4.83
N LYS A 176 -20.10 15.33 -5.76
CA LYS A 176 -20.74 16.64 -5.69
C LYS A 176 -22.10 16.52 -4.99
N ARG A 177 -22.63 17.65 -4.53
CA ARG A 177 -23.97 17.69 -3.92
C ARG A 177 -25.01 17.18 -4.93
N GLY A 178 -25.71 16.10 -4.56
CA GLY A 178 -26.71 15.45 -5.42
C GLY A 178 -26.18 14.26 -6.23
N ASP A 179 -24.88 13.97 -6.22
CA ASP A 179 -24.32 12.81 -6.91
C ASP A 179 -24.72 11.51 -6.21
N ARG A 180 -25.09 10.50 -7.00
CA ARG A 180 -25.19 9.10 -6.57
C ARG A 180 -24.31 8.25 -7.49
N LYS A 181 -23.32 7.59 -6.90
CA LYS A 181 -22.41 6.65 -7.62
C LYS A 181 -22.50 5.28 -6.96
N SER A 182 -22.45 4.24 -7.79
CA SER A 182 -22.46 2.84 -7.32
C SER A 182 -21.23 2.15 -7.88
N TYR A 183 -20.51 1.43 -7.02
CA TYR A 183 -19.31 0.67 -7.39
C TYR A 183 -19.46 -0.76 -6.91
N LEU A 184 -19.09 -1.71 -7.77
CA LEU A 184 -19.01 -3.11 -7.40
C LEU A 184 -17.57 -3.44 -6.99
N LYS A 185 -17.43 -4.16 -5.89
CA LYS A 185 -16.17 -4.77 -5.46
C LYS A 185 -16.42 -6.26 -5.25
N VAL A 186 -15.45 -7.07 -5.64
CA VAL A 186 -15.51 -8.53 -5.53
C VAL A 186 -14.48 -8.95 -4.51
N ILE A 187 -14.93 -9.61 -3.46
CA ILE A 187 -14.07 -10.20 -2.44
C ILE A 187 -14.22 -11.71 -2.49
N ILE A 188 -13.12 -12.43 -2.34
CA ILE A 188 -13.08 -13.88 -2.39
C ILE A 188 -12.50 -14.44 -1.09
N PRO A 189 -12.97 -15.61 -0.62
CA PRO A 189 -12.35 -16.32 0.50
C PRO A 189 -10.89 -16.67 0.22
N THR A 190 -10.05 -16.64 1.26
CA THR A 190 -8.66 -17.12 1.17
C THR A 190 -8.53 -18.63 1.24
N HIS A 191 -9.59 -19.33 1.65
CA HIS A 191 -9.68 -20.79 1.66
C HIS A 191 -10.94 -21.22 0.89
N PRO A 192 -10.86 -22.29 0.06
CA PRO A 192 -12.02 -22.85 -0.63
C PRO A 192 -13.07 -23.43 0.34
#